data_AF-A0A820S5Z1-F1
#
_entry.id   AF-A0A820S5Z1-F1
#
_cell.length_a   1.000
_cell.length_b   1.000
_cell.length_c   1.000
_cell.angle_alpha   90.00
_cell.angle_beta   90.00
_cell.angle_gamma   90.00
#
_symmetry.space_group_name_H-M   'P 1'
#
loop_
_entity.id
_entity.type
_entity.pdbx_description
1 polymer ?
#
loop_
_entity_poly.entity_id
_entity_poly.type
_entity_poly.pdbx_seq_one_letter_code
_entity_poly.pdbx_strand_id
1 'polypeptide(L)'
;MLINERRFFHHVNLSLADYHQFNRILRFLPLNNIQSLSIDSDASSLQLTHWPYLSRLRTLRVDGFTINSEYTIAYIATLIENILFIRLPALRSLDLGMNNYGTCWPITTAVVPLTYLRIDLPRMDTLISLISTPPLCDTLRQLHVHIVNN
;
A
#
# COMPACT_ATOMS: atom_id res chain seq x y z
N MET A 1 28.43 1.91 -2.32
CA MET A 1 28.12 1.73 -3.76
C MET A 1 27.78 0.26 -3.98
N LEU A 2 26.51 -0.11 -3.82
CA LEU A 2 26.02 -1.48 -4.08
C LEU A 2 25.67 -1.59 -5.55
N ILE A 3 26.69 -1.83 -6.40
CA ILE A 3 26.47 -2.23 -7.79
C ILE A 3 26.27 -3.74 -7.78
N ASN A 4 25.02 -4.16 -7.84
CA ASN A 4 24.65 -5.55 -8.04
C ASN A 4 24.64 -5.82 -9.55
N GLU A 5 25.67 -6.50 -10.04
CA GLU A 5 25.89 -6.81 -11.47
C GLU A 5 24.81 -7.70 -12.10
N ARG A 6 23.78 -8.10 -11.35
CA ARG A 6 22.69 -8.96 -11.83
C ARG A 6 21.31 -8.32 -11.96
N ARG A 7 21.12 -7.01 -11.80
CA ARG A 7 19.86 -6.29 -12.19
C ARG A 7 18.50 -6.92 -11.74
N PHE A 8 18.44 -7.69 -10.65
CA PHE A 8 17.20 -8.31 -10.19
C PHE A 8 16.84 -7.86 -8.78
N PHE A 9 16.26 -6.67 -8.67
CA PHE A 9 15.65 -6.20 -7.43
C PHE A 9 14.18 -6.65 -7.41
N HIS A 10 13.92 -7.87 -6.94
CA HIS A 10 12.55 -8.38 -6.78
C HIS A 10 11.90 -7.91 -5.48
N HIS A 11 12.72 -7.74 -4.45
CA HIS A 11 12.30 -7.30 -3.11
C HIS A 11 13.06 -6.02 -2.79
N VAL A 12 12.31 -4.96 -2.51
CA VAL A 12 12.85 -3.64 -2.24
C VAL A 12 12.23 -3.15 -0.94
N ASN A 13 13.07 -2.87 0.06
CA ASN A 13 12.65 -2.29 1.32
C ASN A 13 13.24 -0.88 1.43
N LEU A 14 12.37 0.12 1.46
CA LEU A 14 12.68 1.54 1.57
C LEU A 14 11.93 2.17 2.78
N SER A 15 11.57 1.36 3.77
CA SER A 15 10.91 1.81 5.01
C SER A 15 11.75 2.78 5.87
N LEU A 16 13.04 2.92 5.60
CA LEU A 16 13.92 3.88 6.29
C LEU A 16 14.38 5.02 5.38
N ALA A 17 13.91 5.06 4.13
CA ALA A 17 14.30 6.11 3.19
C ALA A 17 13.38 7.33 3.37
N ASP A 18 13.98 8.50 3.58
CA ASP A 18 13.24 9.76 3.49
C ASP A 18 12.72 9.99 2.06
N TYR A 19 11.80 10.95 1.87
CA TYR A 19 11.20 11.24 0.56
C TYR A 19 12.21 11.47 -0.57
N HIS A 20 13.31 12.17 -0.30
CA HIS A 20 14.32 12.49 -1.31
C HIS A 20 15.15 11.26 -1.66
N GLN A 21 15.55 10.48 -0.66
CA GLN A 21 16.25 9.22 -0.83
C GLN A 21 15.39 8.21 -1.59
N PHE A 22 14.11 8.11 -1.23
CA PHE A 22 13.14 7.23 -1.88
C PHE A 22 13.06 7.50 -3.39
N ASN A 23 12.78 8.76 -3.77
CA ASN A 23 12.67 9.15 -5.18
C ASN A 23 13.99 8.96 -5.94
N ARG A 24 15.11 9.26 -5.29
CA ARG A 24 16.42 9.05 -5.89
C ARG A 24 16.67 7.57 -6.15
N ILE A 25 16.36 6.70 -5.20
CA ILE A 25 16.58 5.25 -5.33
C ILE A 25 15.69 4.66 -6.42
N LEU A 26 14.38 5.00 -6.47
CA LEU A 26 13.47 4.47 -7.49
C LEU A 26 13.93 4.73 -8.93
N ARG A 27 14.57 5.88 -9.20
CA ARG A 27 15.10 6.22 -10.53
C ARG A 27 16.21 5.28 -11.02
N PHE A 28 16.86 4.56 -10.12
CA PHE A 28 17.94 3.63 -10.45
C PHE A 28 17.49 2.17 -10.44
N LEU A 29 16.24 1.90 -10.04
CA LEU A 29 15.72 0.54 -9.94
C LEU A 29 14.97 0.14 -11.21
N PRO A 30 15.08 -1.13 -11.65
CA PRO A 30 14.22 -1.69 -12.68
C PRO A 30 12.82 -1.92 -12.10
N LEU A 31 12.00 -0.87 -12.05
CA LEU A 31 10.68 -0.87 -11.38
C LEU A 31 9.76 -2.01 -11.85
N ASN A 32 9.83 -2.36 -13.13
CA ASN A 32 9.05 -3.44 -13.73
C ASN A 32 9.42 -4.85 -13.21
N ASN A 33 10.54 -5.01 -12.50
CA ASN A 33 10.97 -6.28 -11.93
C ASN A 33 10.67 -6.42 -10.43
N ILE A 34 10.24 -5.34 -9.79
CA ILE A 34 9.91 -5.32 -8.37
C ILE A 34 8.60 -6.10 -8.16
N GLN A 35 8.64 -7.10 -7.29
CA GLN A 35 7.50 -7.93 -6.90
C GLN A 35 7.04 -7.63 -5.47
N SER A 36 7.95 -7.16 -4.63
CA SER A 36 7.67 -6.79 -3.25
C SER A 36 8.32 -5.44 -2.94
N LEU A 37 7.51 -4.52 -2.40
CA LEU A 37 7.91 -3.19 -2.03
C LEU A 37 7.43 -2.91 -0.61
N SER A 38 8.34 -2.50 0.26
CA SER A 38 8.03 -1.97 1.60
C SER A 38 8.46 -0.51 1.66
N ILE A 39 7.56 0.36 2.11
CA ILE A 39 7.76 1.81 2.18
C ILE A 39 7.27 2.34 3.53
N ASP A 40 7.78 3.50 3.90
CA ASP A 40 7.21 4.32 4.97
C ASP A 40 6.17 5.29 4.40
N SER A 41 5.16 5.59 5.20
CA SER A 41 4.15 6.61 5.01
C SER A 41 4.68 8.01 4.75
N ASP A 42 5.80 8.41 5.35
CA ASP A 42 6.36 9.75 5.12
C ASP A 42 6.97 9.84 3.72
N ALA A 43 7.50 8.72 3.23
CA ALA A 43 7.86 8.55 1.82
C ALA A 43 6.63 8.37 0.91
N SER A 44 5.44 8.07 1.46
CA SER A 44 4.18 7.83 0.75
C SER A 44 3.46 9.08 0.24
N SER A 45 4.02 10.26 0.47
CA SER A 45 3.79 11.43 -0.40
C SER A 45 4.21 11.17 -1.86
N LEU A 46 4.70 9.96 -2.17
CA LEU A 46 4.65 9.24 -3.45
C LEU A 46 3.89 10.00 -4.51
N GLN A 47 4.64 10.69 -5.36
CA GLN A 47 4.10 11.08 -6.64
C GLN A 47 3.60 9.81 -7.33
N LEU A 48 2.29 9.83 -7.59
CA LEU A 48 1.50 8.82 -8.28
C LEU A 48 2.11 8.35 -9.62
N THR A 49 3.10 9.08 -10.11
CA THR A 49 3.81 8.90 -11.36
C THR A 49 4.58 7.59 -11.47
N HIS A 50 5.06 6.98 -10.37
CA HIS A 50 5.88 5.76 -10.46
C HIS A 50 5.08 4.44 -10.41
N TRP A 51 3.84 4.45 -9.88
CA TRP A 51 3.00 3.25 -9.73
C TRP A 51 2.74 2.50 -11.04
N PRO A 52 2.49 3.16 -12.19
CA PRO A 52 2.29 2.46 -13.45
C PRO A 52 3.49 1.59 -13.88
N TYR A 53 4.69 1.89 -13.39
CA TYR A 53 5.91 1.14 -13.72
C TYR A 53 6.13 -0.07 -12.81
N LEU A 54 5.37 -0.21 -11.71
CA LEU A 54 5.41 -1.34 -10.78
C LEU A 54 4.47 -2.48 -11.22
N SER A 55 4.44 -2.78 -12.52
CA SER A 55 3.44 -3.68 -13.13
C SER A 55 3.49 -5.13 -12.64
N ARG A 56 4.61 -5.57 -12.03
CA ARG A 56 4.78 -6.90 -11.45
C ARG A 56 4.65 -6.94 -9.93
N LEU A 57 4.32 -5.82 -9.30
CA LEU A 57 4.22 -5.73 -7.84
C LEU A 57 3.09 -6.62 -7.33
N ARG A 58 3.44 -7.60 -6.49
CA ARG A 58 2.51 -8.55 -5.86
C ARG A 58 2.28 -8.25 -4.40
N THR A 59 3.28 -7.69 -3.73
CA THR A 59 3.25 -7.38 -2.30
C THR A 59 3.63 -5.93 -2.09
N LEU A 60 2.73 -5.17 -1.46
CA LEU A 60 2.99 -3.82 -1.01
C LEU A 60 2.82 -3.77 0.50
N ARG A 61 3.83 -3.24 1.18
CA ARG A 61 3.77 -2.90 2.61
C ARG A 61 3.99 -1.41 2.80
N VAL A 62 3.09 -0.76 3.52
CA VAL A 62 3.16 0.65 3.88
C VAL A 62 3.11 0.75 5.40
N ASP A 63 4.23 1.10 6.01
CA ASP A 63 4.37 1.27 7.46
C ASP A 63 4.49 2.75 7.83
N GLY A 64 4.43 3.08 9.13
CA GLY A 64 4.97 4.34 9.64
C GLY A 64 4.02 5.52 9.77
N PHE A 65 2.71 5.38 9.55
CA PHE A 65 1.80 6.51 9.68
C PHE A 65 1.64 6.91 11.16
N THR A 66 2.46 7.86 11.63
CA THR A 66 2.18 8.56 12.89
C THR A 66 1.15 9.65 12.62
N ILE A 67 -0.08 9.41 13.06
CA ILE A 67 -1.23 10.28 12.81
C ILE A 67 -1.20 11.40 13.83
N ASN A 68 -0.38 12.41 13.53
CA ASN A 68 -0.27 13.60 14.37
C ASN A 68 -1.04 14.79 13.79
N SER A 69 -1.74 14.65 12.65
CA SER A 69 -2.54 15.74 12.07
C SER A 69 -3.69 15.27 11.17
N GLU A 70 -4.78 16.03 11.09
CA GLU A 70 -5.93 15.77 10.19
C GLU A 70 -5.52 15.73 8.71
N TYR A 71 -4.45 16.43 8.34
CA TYR A 71 -3.85 16.36 7.00
C TYR A 71 -3.43 14.92 6.64
N THR A 72 -2.93 14.16 7.62
CA THR A 72 -2.46 12.78 7.43
C THR A 72 -3.58 11.85 6.96
N ILE A 73 -4.83 12.05 7.39
CA ILE A 73 -5.96 11.15 7.07
C ILE A 73 -6.39 11.26 5.60
N ALA A 74 -6.54 12.49 5.08
CA ALA A 74 -6.94 12.71 3.69
C ALA A 74 -5.88 12.19 2.70
N TYR A 75 -4.60 12.39 3.00
CA TYR A 75 -3.50 11.86 2.18
C TYR A 75 -3.50 10.33 2.14
N ILE A 76 -3.78 9.68 3.27
CA ILE A 76 -3.89 8.23 3.33
C ILE A 76 -5.05 7.72 2.50
N ALA A 77 -6.23 8.33 2.64
CA ALA A 77 -7.39 7.97 1.83
C ALA A 77 -7.01 8.05 0.34
N THR A 78 -6.44 9.17 -0.11
CA THR A 78 -5.96 9.32 -1.49
C THR A 78 -4.89 8.29 -1.88
N LEU A 79 -3.96 7.94 -1.00
CA LEU A 79 -2.96 6.90 -1.28
C LEU A 79 -3.62 5.53 -1.46
N ILE A 80 -4.54 5.15 -0.56
CA ILE A 80 -5.27 3.89 -0.61
C ILE A 80 -6.15 3.85 -1.85
N GLU A 81 -6.88 4.92 -2.15
CA GLU A 81 -7.61 5.10 -3.41
C GLU A 81 -6.69 4.84 -4.59
N ASN A 82 -5.53 5.48 -4.62
CA ASN A 82 -4.62 5.30 -5.74
C ASN A 82 -3.96 3.93 -5.80
N ILE A 83 -3.67 3.27 -4.68
CA ILE A 83 -3.21 1.87 -4.69
C ILE A 83 -4.30 0.95 -5.21
N LEU A 84 -5.54 1.17 -4.79
CA LEU A 84 -6.70 0.36 -5.13
C LEU A 84 -7.26 0.69 -6.52
N PHE A 85 -7.02 1.89 -7.06
CA PHE A 85 -7.57 2.40 -8.35
C PHE A 85 -6.51 2.61 -9.44
N ILE A 86 -5.26 2.94 -9.10
CA ILE A 86 -4.13 2.99 -10.05
C ILE A 86 -3.51 1.60 -10.16
N ARG A 87 -4.19 0.78 -10.96
CA ARG A 87 -3.66 -0.36 -11.74
C ARG A 87 -2.31 -0.94 -11.28
N LEU A 88 -2.30 -1.57 -10.11
CA LEU A 88 -1.34 -2.63 -9.78
C LEU A 88 -2.00 -3.99 -10.06
N PRO A 89 -2.14 -4.42 -11.33
CA PRO A 89 -2.94 -5.60 -11.69
C PRO A 89 -2.41 -6.90 -11.07
N ALA A 90 -1.12 -6.93 -10.74
CA ALA A 90 -0.45 -8.06 -10.12
C ALA A 90 -0.56 -8.08 -8.59
N LEU A 91 -1.07 -7.03 -7.95
CA LEU A 91 -1.08 -6.92 -6.49
C LEU A 91 -2.00 -7.98 -5.87
N ARG A 92 -1.50 -8.69 -4.87
CA ARG A 92 -2.20 -9.77 -4.16
C ARG A 92 -2.10 -9.64 -2.65
N SER A 93 -1.08 -8.96 -2.13
CA SER A 93 -0.86 -8.76 -0.71
C SER A 93 -0.68 -7.28 -0.45
N LEU A 94 -1.56 -6.73 0.38
CA LEU A 94 -1.49 -5.35 0.85
C LEU A 94 -1.40 -5.36 2.37
N ASP A 95 -0.29 -4.83 2.89
CA ASP A 95 -0.08 -4.62 4.32
C ASP A 95 0.01 -3.13 4.56
N LEU A 96 -0.97 -2.57 5.25
CA LEU A 96 -0.99 -1.17 5.64
C LEU A 96 -0.56 -0.99 7.10
N GLY A 97 0.13 -1.96 7.71
CA GLY A 97 0.55 -1.85 9.10
C GLY A 97 -0.62 -1.67 10.09
N MET A 98 -0.30 -1.24 11.31
CA MET A 98 -1.26 -0.87 12.36
C MET A 98 -1.22 0.63 12.56
N ASN A 99 -1.93 1.31 11.68
CA ASN A 99 -1.92 2.76 11.57
C ASN A 99 -3.37 3.20 11.71
N ASN A 100 -3.68 4.11 12.64
CA ASN A 100 -5.07 4.46 12.99
C ASN A 100 -5.79 5.22 11.85
N TYR A 101 -6.16 4.54 10.77
CA TYR A 101 -6.53 5.14 9.49
C TYR A 101 -7.77 6.04 9.46
N GLY A 102 -8.44 6.24 10.60
CA GLY A 102 -9.63 7.06 10.69
C GLY A 102 -10.79 6.48 9.88
N THR A 103 -11.83 7.28 9.68
CA THR A 103 -13.14 6.82 9.18
C THR A 103 -13.26 6.76 7.65
N CYS A 104 -12.30 7.26 6.90
CA CYS A 104 -12.43 7.48 5.46
C CYS A 104 -11.66 6.44 4.66
N TRP A 105 -12.17 5.21 4.66
CA TRP A 105 -11.72 4.13 3.81
C TRP A 105 -12.63 4.02 2.56
N PRO A 106 -12.13 4.36 1.36
CA PRO A 106 -12.88 4.29 0.11
C PRO A 106 -12.85 2.86 -0.43
N ILE A 107 -13.66 2.03 0.20
CA ILE A 107 -13.71 0.57 -0.04
C ILE A 107 -14.59 0.21 -1.23
N THR A 108 -15.52 1.08 -1.60
CA THR A 108 -16.61 0.77 -2.53
C THR A 108 -16.17 0.57 -3.98
N THR A 109 -14.88 0.74 -4.29
CA THR A 109 -14.36 0.78 -5.66
C THR A 109 -13.08 -0.05 -5.86
N ALA A 110 -12.73 -0.94 -4.92
CA ALA A 110 -11.54 -1.78 -5.06
C ALA A 110 -11.61 -2.66 -6.33
N VAL A 111 -10.65 -2.55 -7.23
CA VAL A 111 -10.57 -3.37 -8.48
C VAL A 111 -9.49 -4.44 -8.42
N VAL A 112 -8.73 -4.52 -7.33
CA VAL A 112 -7.59 -5.42 -7.18
C VAL A 112 -8.01 -6.70 -6.43
N PRO A 113 -7.78 -7.90 -6.99
CA PRO A 113 -8.11 -9.17 -6.35
C PRO A 113 -7.08 -9.55 -5.29
N LEU A 114 -7.14 -8.91 -4.12
CA LEU A 114 -6.23 -9.18 -3.00
C LEU A 114 -6.52 -10.53 -2.36
N THR A 115 -5.46 -11.32 -2.09
CA THR A 115 -5.53 -12.56 -1.31
C THR A 115 -5.14 -12.35 0.15
N TYR A 116 -4.35 -11.32 0.45
CA TYR A 116 -3.97 -10.92 1.81
C TYR A 116 -4.22 -9.43 1.99
N LEU A 117 -4.85 -9.06 3.11
CA LEU A 117 -5.03 -7.69 3.54
C LEU A 117 -4.74 -7.56 5.04
N ARG A 118 -3.88 -6.62 5.42
CA ARG A 118 -3.73 -6.15 6.79
C ARG A 118 -4.07 -4.67 6.88
N ILE A 119 -4.94 -4.34 7.83
CA ILE A 119 -5.64 -3.07 7.88
C ILE A 119 -6.16 -2.74 9.30
N ASP A 120 -6.11 -1.46 9.65
CA ASP A 120 -6.86 -0.91 10.78
C ASP A 120 -8.15 -0.26 10.28
N LEU A 121 -9.26 -0.57 10.94
CA LEU A 121 -10.59 -0.08 10.57
C LEU A 121 -11.23 0.67 11.74
N PRO A 122 -12.04 1.70 11.45
CA PRO A 122 -12.67 2.53 12.48
C PRO A 122 -13.80 1.80 13.22
N ARG A 123 -14.50 0.88 12.53
CA ARG A 123 -15.74 0.24 13.01
C ARG A 123 -15.94 -1.12 12.35
N MET A 124 -16.73 -1.96 13.00
CA MET A 124 -17.12 -3.28 12.48
C MET A 124 -17.92 -3.18 11.17
N ASP A 125 -18.79 -2.17 11.03
CA ASP A 125 -19.60 -1.99 9.81
C ASP A 125 -18.73 -1.75 8.57
N THR A 126 -17.60 -1.05 8.73
CA THR A 126 -16.62 -0.84 7.67
C THR A 126 -15.97 -2.15 7.24
N LEU A 127 -15.69 -3.04 8.19
CA LEU A 127 -15.17 -4.39 7.90
C LEU A 127 -16.18 -5.20 7.09
N ILE A 128 -17.46 -5.18 7.49
CA ILE A 128 -18.53 -5.91 6.80
C ILE A 128 -18.64 -5.42 5.36
N SER A 129 -18.62 -4.10 5.15
CA SER A 129 -18.65 -3.51 3.80
C SER A 129 -17.44 -3.94 2.95
N LEU A 130 -16.24 -3.95 3.53
CA LEU A 130 -14.99 -4.38 2.88
C LEU A 130 -15.07 -5.81 2.36
N ILE A 131 -15.39 -6.76 3.23
CA ILE A 131 -15.38 -8.18 2.89
C ILE A 131 -16.58 -8.60 2.05
N SER A 132 -17.57 -7.72 1.89
CA SER A 132 -18.73 -7.93 1.02
C SER A 132 -18.56 -7.32 -0.37
N THR A 133 -17.48 -6.56 -0.62
CA THR A 133 -17.27 -5.85 -1.89
C THR A 133 -16.43 -6.70 -2.86
N PRO A 134 -16.93 -7.04 -4.07
CA PRO A 134 -16.12 -7.67 -5.10
C PRO A 134 -15.00 -6.75 -5.60
N PRO A 135 -13.81 -7.28 -5.97
CA PRO A 135 -13.46 -8.71 -6.00
C PRO A 135 -12.95 -9.25 -4.66
N LEU A 136 -12.89 -8.44 -3.59
CA LEU A 136 -12.29 -8.83 -2.32
C LEU A 136 -13.05 -10.00 -1.67
N CYS A 137 -14.40 -9.97 -1.69
CA CYS A 137 -15.22 -11.06 -1.15
C CYS A 137 -14.88 -12.43 -1.75
N ASP A 138 -14.47 -12.46 -3.03
CA ASP A 138 -14.19 -13.72 -3.75
C ASP A 138 -12.74 -14.18 -3.61
N THR A 139 -11.82 -13.22 -3.45
CA THR A 139 -10.38 -13.43 -3.61
C THR A 139 -9.60 -13.42 -2.31
N LEU A 140 -10.13 -12.78 -1.26
CA LEU A 140 -9.45 -12.67 0.02
C LEU A 140 -9.36 -14.05 0.69
N ARG A 141 -8.16 -14.37 1.19
CA ARG A 141 -7.85 -15.64 1.87
C ARG A 141 -7.32 -15.42 3.27
N GLN A 142 -6.68 -14.27 3.50
CA GLN A 142 -6.13 -13.88 4.79
C GLN A 142 -6.47 -12.41 5.05
N LEU A 143 -7.00 -12.14 6.24
CA LEU A 143 -7.42 -10.82 6.65
C LEU A 143 -6.99 -10.58 8.09
N HIS A 144 -6.12 -9.60 8.29
CA HIS A 144 -5.69 -9.15 9.62
C HIS A 144 -6.30 -7.78 9.86
N VAL A 145 -7.23 -7.70 10.81
CA VAL A 145 -7.97 -6.48 11.11
C VAL A 145 -7.78 -6.11 12.56
N HIS A 146 -7.48 -4.84 12.79
CA HIS A 146 -7.57 -4.21 14.09
C HIS A 146 -8.69 -3.16 14.04
N ILE A 147 -9.66 -3.26 14.95
CA ILE A 147 -10.72 -2.25 15.07
C ILE A 147 -10.25 -1.19 16.05
N VAL A 148 -10.07 0.03 15.55
CA VAL A 148 -9.69 1.16 16.39
C VAL A 148 -10.95 1.74 17.02
N ASN A 149 -11.17 1.43 18.30
CA ASN A 149 -12.20 2.07 19.09
C ASN A 149 -11.68 3.45 19.52
N ASN A 150 -12.16 4.52 18.86
CA ASN A 150 -12.06 5.88 19.38
C ASN A 150 -13.05 6.09 20.52
#